data_AF-A0A256W9J6-F1
#
_entry.id   AF-A0A256W9J6-F1
#
_cell.length_a   1.000
_cell.length_b   1.000
_cell.length_c   1.000
_cell.angle_alpha   90.00
_cell.angle_beta   90.00
_cell.angle_gamma   90.00
#
_symmetry.space_group_name_H-M   'P 1'
#
loop_
_entity.id
_entity.type
_entity.pdbx_description
1 polymer ?
#
loop_
_entity_poly.entity_id
_entity_poly.type
_entity_poly.pdbx_seq_one_letter_code
_entity_poly.pdbx_strand_id
1 'polypeptide(L)'
;MTTQNILSQIPNLRHLNSGNFFLMAGPCVIEDEEMPFKIAETIIAITDKLKIPFIFKASYRKANRSKLSSFTGIGDEKALN
;
A
#
# COMPACT_ATOMS: atom_id res chain seq x y z
N MET A 1 21.47 12.13 7.76
CA MET A 1 20.14 11.83 8.33
C MET A 1 19.86 10.35 8.07
N THR A 2 19.78 9.54 9.12
CA THR A 2 19.41 8.12 8.99
C THR A 2 17.91 8.00 8.68
N THR A 3 17.54 7.00 7.90
CA THR A 3 16.17 6.72 7.43
C THR A 3 15.13 6.64 8.56
N GLN A 4 15.57 6.34 9.79
CA GLN A 4 14.72 6.31 10.98
C GLN A 4 14.04 7.66 11.30
N ASN A 5 14.64 8.80 10.94
CA ASN A 5 14.11 10.12 11.29
C ASN A 5 12.82 10.48 10.51
N ILE A 6 12.67 9.97 9.29
CA ILE A 6 11.50 10.26 8.44
C ILE A 6 10.33 9.33 8.80
N LEU A 7 10.61 8.05 9.06
CA LEU A 7 9.56 7.07 9.36
C LEU A 7 8.83 7.37 10.68
N SER A 8 9.51 7.96 11.67
CA SER A 8 8.90 8.38 12.93
C SER A 8 7.91 9.53 12.81
N GLN A 9 7.89 10.23 11.68
CA GLN A 9 6.94 11.32 11.40
C GLN A 9 5.63 10.81 10.80
N ILE A 10 5.56 9.55 10.38
CA ILE A 10 4.36 8.95 9.80
C ILE A 10 3.45 8.46 10.93
N PRO A 11 2.22 9.00 11.06
CA PRO A 11 1.32 8.60 12.13
C PRO A 11 0.92 7.13 12.00
N ASN A 12 0.75 6.46 13.14
CA ASN A 12 0.29 5.07 13.24
C ASN A 12 1.19 4.01 12.58
N LEU A 13 2.39 4.36 12.13
CA LEU A 13 3.33 3.39 11.59
C LEU A 13 3.90 2.51 12.73
N ARG A 14 3.66 1.21 12.64
CA ARG A 14 4.05 0.23 13.68
C ARG A 14 5.46 -0.31 13.44
N HIS A 15 6.03 -0.92 14.48
CA HIS A 15 7.31 -1.65 14.45
C HIS A 15 8.55 -0.81 14.10
N LEU A 16 8.52 0.51 14.30
CA LEU A 16 9.62 1.42 13.96
C LEU A 16 10.98 1.08 14.61
N ASN A 17 10.94 0.46 15.79
CA ASN A 17 12.13 0.08 16.56
C ASN A 17 12.62 -1.35 16.31
N SER A 18 12.05 -2.08 15.34
CA SER A 18 12.42 -3.49 15.10
C SER A 18 13.79 -3.67 14.45
N GLY A 19 14.37 -2.60 13.87
CA GLY A 19 15.59 -2.69 13.07
C GLY A 19 15.39 -3.34 11.70
N ASN A 20 14.16 -3.73 11.35
CA ASN A 20 13.82 -4.25 10.03
C ASN A 20 13.71 -3.14 8.98
N PHE A 21 13.75 -3.55 7.71
CA PHE A 21 13.43 -2.68 6.59
C PHE A 21 11.97 -2.23 6.62
N PHE A 22 11.67 -1.13 5.94
CA PHE A 22 10.30 -0.64 5.72
C PHE A 22 9.71 -1.24 4.44
N LEU A 23 8.47 -1.70 4.50
CA LEU A 23 7.75 -2.27 3.35
C LEU A 23 6.62 -1.33 2.91
N MET A 24 6.60 -1.01 1.61
CA MET A 24 5.45 -0.40 0.95
C MET A 24 4.94 -1.35 -0.14
N ALA A 25 3.77 -1.94 0.06
CA ALA A 25 3.28 -3.02 -0.79
C ALA A 25 1.75 -3.06 -0.89
N GLY A 26 1.26 -3.67 -1.96
CA GLY A 26 -0.15 -3.83 -2.27
C GLY A 26 -0.37 -4.06 -3.76
N PRO A 27 -1.62 -4.03 -4.26
CA PRO A 27 -1.91 -4.31 -5.65
C PRO A 27 -1.39 -3.21 -6.58
N CYS A 28 -1.21 -3.59 -7.85
CA CYS A 28 -0.73 -2.65 -8.86
C CYS A 28 -1.75 -1.51 -9.11
N VAL A 29 -3.04 -1.85 -9.14
CA VAL A 29 -4.20 -0.97 -9.32
C VAL A 29 -5.38 -1.52 -8.51
N ILE A 30 -6.34 -0.67 -8.11
CA ILE A 30 -7.60 -1.10 -7.50
C ILE A 30 -8.55 -1.58 -8.61
N GLU A 31 -9.00 -2.83 -8.52
CA GLU A 31 -9.82 -3.53 -9.52
C GLU A 31 -11.28 -3.70 -9.10
N ASP A 32 -11.55 -3.66 -7.79
CA ASP A 32 -12.87 -3.65 -7.17
C ASP A 32 -12.75 -3.14 -5.72
N GLU A 33 -13.90 -2.97 -5.04
CA GLU A 33 -13.99 -2.40 -3.69
C GLU A 33 -13.48 -3.36 -2.59
N GLU A 34 -13.57 -4.68 -2.77
CA GLU A 34 -13.25 -5.66 -1.71
C GLU A 34 -11.78 -6.11 -1.74
N MET A 35 -11.21 -6.22 -2.94
CA MET A 35 -9.85 -6.69 -3.19
C MET A 35 -8.78 -5.95 -2.39
N PRO A 36 -8.74 -4.59 -2.30
CA PRO A 36 -7.70 -3.91 -1.54
C PRO A 36 -7.72 -4.28 -0.05
N PHE A 37 -8.90 -4.47 0.54
CA PHE A 37 -9.03 -4.87 1.94
C PHE A 37 -8.51 -6.28 2.19
N LYS A 38 -8.88 -7.26 1.35
CA LYS A 38 -8.41 -8.65 1.46
C LYS A 38 -6.88 -8.75 1.37
N ILE A 39 -6.28 -7.99 0.45
CA ILE A 39 -4.82 -7.93 0.31
C ILE A 39 -4.19 -7.23 1.53
N ALA A 40 -4.71 -6.08 1.95
CA ALA A 40 -4.19 -5.35 3.09
C ALA A 40 -4.22 -6.19 4.38
N GLU A 41 -5.32 -6.91 4.63
CA GLU A 41 -5.48 -7.80 5.78
C GLU A 41 -4.44 -8.94 5.78
N THR A 42 -4.17 -9.52 4.62
CA THR A 42 -3.14 -10.55 4.49
C THR A 42 -1.73 -9.98 4.76
N ILE A 43 -1.39 -8.85 4.15
CA ILE A 43 -0.05 -8.25 4.30
C ILE A 43 0.17 -7.77 5.73
N ILE A 44 -0.82 -7.11 6.35
CA ILE A 44 -0.68 -6.59 7.72
C ILE A 44 -0.50 -7.72 8.73
N ALA A 45 -1.19 -8.86 8.57
CA ALA A 45 -1.01 -10.01 9.44
C ALA A 45 0.43 -10.56 9.36
N ILE A 46 1.00 -10.62 8.15
CA ILE A 46 2.38 -11.07 7.92
C ILE A 46 3.39 -10.07 8.52
N THR A 47 3.24 -8.79 8.23
CA THR A 47 4.19 -7.75 8.69
C THR A 47 4.11 -7.56 10.21
N ASP A 48 2.94 -7.75 10.83
CA ASP A 48 2.78 -7.74 12.29
C ASP A 48 3.50 -8.89 12.98
N LYS A 49 3.42 -10.10 12.40
CA LYS A 49 4.14 -11.28 12.90
C LYS A 49 5.65 -11.08 12.82
N LEU A 50 6.13 -10.48 11.73
CA LEU A 50 7.57 -10.28 11.46
C LEU A 50 8.13 -8.95 12.02
N LYS A 51 7.28 -8.10 12.61
CA LYS A 51 7.66 -6.76 13.10
C LYS A 51 8.28 -5.89 12.00
N ILE A 52 7.65 -5.86 10.82
CA ILE A 52 8.09 -5.05 9.68
C ILE A 52 7.20 -3.80 9.60
N PRO A 53 7.77 -2.57 9.65
CA PRO A 53 7.04 -1.35 9.36
C PRO A 53 6.41 -1.40 7.96
N PHE A 54 5.12 -1.10 7.85
CA PHE A 54 4.36 -1.34 6.62
C PHE A 54 3.41 -0.18 6.28
N ILE A 55 3.37 0.18 4.99
CA ILE A 55 2.32 1.03 4.38
C ILE A 55 1.70 0.27 3.20
N PHE A 56 0.37 0.17 3.22
CA PHE A 56 -0.37 -0.35 2.07
C PHE A 56 -0.31 0.64 0.90
N LYS A 57 -0.02 0.14 -0.30
CA LYS A 57 0.04 0.95 -1.51
C LYS A 57 -0.78 0.31 -2.62
N ALA A 58 -1.67 1.10 -3.21
CA ALA A 58 -2.39 0.77 -4.43
C ALA A 58 -2.48 2.01 -5.33
N SER A 59 -2.64 1.82 -6.64
CA SER A 59 -2.96 2.93 -7.54
C SER A 59 -4.47 2.95 -7.78
N TYR A 60 -5.15 4.07 -7.59
CA TYR A 60 -6.57 4.22 -7.94
C TYR A 60 -6.77 4.24 -9.47
N ARG A 61 -5.80 4.80 -10.21
CA ARG A 61 -5.80 4.89 -11.68
C ARG A 61 -4.42 4.66 -12.28
N LYS A 62 -4.38 4.09 -13.48
CA LYS A 62 -3.19 3.99 -14.35
C LYS A 62 -3.31 4.97 -15.52
N ALA A 63 -2.56 6.07 -15.46
CA ALA A 63 -2.54 7.08 -16.52
C ALA A 63 -1.73 6.65 -17.77
N ASN A 64 -0.71 5.80 -17.59
CA ASN A 64 0.20 5.40 -18.66
C ASN A 64 -0.18 4.00 -19.15
N ARG A 65 -1.00 3.91 -20.20
CA ARG A 65 -1.37 2.65 -20.85
C ARG A 65 -0.83 2.60 -22.27
N SER A 66 -0.41 1.40 -22.67
CA SER A 66 0.09 1.13 -24.03
C SER A 66 -1.02 1.19 -25.10
N LYS A 67 -2.28 0.99 -24.70
CA LYS A 67 -3.46 1.20 -25.56
C LYS A 67 -4.51 2.00 -24.83
N LEU A 68 -5.19 2.90 -25.54
CA LEU A 68 -6.24 3.78 -25.01
C LEU A 68 -7.41 2.99 -24.40
N SER A 69 -7.76 1.84 -24.96
CA SER A 69 -8.87 0.98 -24.52
C SER A 69 -8.58 0.11 -23.31
N SER A 70 -7.41 0.28 -22.66
CA SER A 70 -6.99 -0.63 -21.60
C SER A 70 -7.57 -0.24 -20.24
N PHE A 71 -7.93 -1.21 -19.39
CA PHE A 71 -8.52 -1.01 -18.04
C PHE A 71 -7.69 -0.10 -17.09
N THR A 72 -8.10 1.12 -16.83
CA THR A 72 -7.30 2.08 -16.05
C THR A 72 -7.53 2.03 -14.54
N GLY A 73 -8.49 1.24 -14.07
CA GLY A 73 -8.97 1.24 -12.68
C GLY A 73 -10.50 1.36 -12.65
N ILE A 74 -11.10 1.26 -11.47
CA ILE A 74 -12.56 1.36 -11.27
C ILE A 74 -13.13 2.78 -11.27
N GLY A 75 -12.26 3.78 -11.49
CA GLY A 75 -12.59 5.20 -11.40
C GLY A 75 -12.17 5.80 -10.05
N ASP A 76 -11.93 7.12 -10.06
CA ASP A 76 -11.33 7.82 -8.91
C ASP A 76 -12.23 7.75 -7.66
N GLU A 77 -13.54 8.00 -7.80
CA GLU A 77 -14.48 7.97 -6.67
C GLU A 77 -14.60 6.57 -6.06
N LYS A 78 -14.78 5.53 -6.88
CA LYS A 78 -14.94 4.16 -6.37
C LYS A 78 -13.67 3.61 -5.72
N ALA A 79 -12.50 4.08 -6.15
CA ALA A 79 -11.22 3.62 -5.62
C ALA A 79 -10.75 4.39 -4.38
N LEU A 80 -11.35 5.55 -4.08
CA LEU A 80 -10.97 6.41 -2.95
C LEU A 80 -11.97 6.39 -1.77
N ASN A 81 -13.19 5.88 -2.00
CA ASN A 81 -14.21 5.68 -0.98
C ASN A 81 -14.17 4.25 -0.44
#